data_AF-A0A7U3YMV6-F1
#
_entry.id   AF-A0A7U3YMV6-F1
#
_cell.length_a   1.000
_cell.length_b   1.000
_cell.length_c   1.000
_cell.angle_alpha   90.00
_cell.angle_beta   90.00
_cell.angle_gamma   90.00
#
_symmetry.space_group_name_H-M   'P 1'
#
loop_
_entity.id
_entity.type
_entity.pdbx_description
1 polymer ?
#
loop_
_entity_poly.entity_id
_entity_poly.type
_entity_poly.pdbx_seq_one_letter_code
_entity_poly.pdbx_strand_id
1 'polypeptide(L)'
;MDNALIEQSLTQYRRIAEMYGQIEQALQNRQMDTLASLCADMNILQEEIKGNDAAMLDLLRQSPALKKDERMRELVALMDKIRGQNNRLTVQLKNIMAVQRSELQKLQQGSTVLQGYRPASDHTGKRISVSN
;
A
#
# COMPACT_ATOMS: atom_id res chain seq x y z
N MET A 1 -25.30 13.48 23.21
CA MET A 1 -23.99 13.78 22.61
C MET A 1 -23.25 12.48 22.31
N ASP A 2 -23.19 11.58 23.30
CA ASP A 2 -22.55 10.26 23.26
C ASP A 2 -22.99 9.38 22.08
N ASN A 3 -24.29 9.38 21.78
CA ASN A 3 -24.85 8.57 20.69
C ASN A 3 -24.35 9.00 19.30
N ALA A 4 -24.18 10.31 19.09
CA ALA A 4 -23.71 10.85 17.82
C ALA A 4 -22.23 10.51 17.58
N LEU A 5 -21.41 10.54 18.64
CA LEU A 5 -19.99 10.18 18.56
C LEU A 5 -19.80 8.69 18.22
N ILE A 6 -20.62 7.80 18.80
CA ILE A 6 -20.59 6.36 18.50
C ILE A 6 -20.93 6.11 17.03
N GLU A 7 -22.03 6.70 16.53
CA GLU A 7 -22.45 6.52 15.13
C GLU A 7 -21.43 7.12 14.14
N GLN A 8 -20.84 8.26 14.48
CA GLN A 8 -19.79 8.87 13.67
C GLN A 8 -18.56 7.96 13.59
N SER A 9 -18.11 7.43 14.73
CA SER A 9 -16.98 6.50 14.80
C SER A 9 -17.27 5.24 13.98
N LEU A 10 -18.45 4.64 14.13
CA LEU A 10 -18.85 3.48 13.33
C LEU A 10 -18.82 3.77 11.82
N THR A 11 -19.37 4.91 11.41
CA THR A 11 -19.39 5.32 10.00
C THR A 11 -17.96 5.43 9.45
N GLN A 12 -17.07 6.04 10.22
CA GLN A 12 -15.66 6.17 9.84
C GLN A 12 -14.94 4.82 9.74
N TYR A 13 -15.11 3.93 10.73
CA TYR A 13 -14.50 2.60 10.71
C TYR A 13 -15.05 1.71 9.59
N ARG A 14 -16.34 1.81 9.27
CA ARG A 14 -16.93 1.12 8.09
C ARG A 14 -16.28 1.62 6.80
N ARG A 15 -16.09 2.93 6.66
CA ARG A 15 -15.45 3.54 5.48
C ARG A 15 -13.99 3.14 5.34
N ILE A 16 -13.22 3.08 6.44
CA ILE A 16 -11.85 2.53 6.41
C ILE A 16 -11.87 1.07 5.92
N ALA A 17 -12.73 0.24 6.49
CA ALA A 17 -12.79 -1.18 6.12
C ALA A 17 -13.14 -1.39 4.64
N GLU A 18 -14.01 -0.53 4.09
CA GLU A 18 -14.33 -0.49 2.66
C GLU A 18 -13.13 -0.06 1.82
N MET A 19 -12.47 1.05 2.18
CA MET A 19 -11.29 1.54 1.46
C MET A 19 -10.16 0.53 1.46
N TYR A 20 -9.94 -0.21 2.56
CA TYR A 20 -8.98 -1.32 2.58
C TYR A 20 -9.34 -2.42 1.58
N GLY A 21 -10.63 -2.71 1.40
CA GLY A 21 -11.12 -3.64 0.38
C GLY A 21 -10.86 -3.12 -1.05
N GLN A 22 -11.10 -1.83 -1.28
CA GLN A 22 -10.81 -1.18 -2.57
C GLN A 22 -9.30 -1.20 -2.89
N ILE A 23 -8.44 -0.96 -1.89
CA ILE A 23 -6.98 -1.05 -2.01
C ILE A 23 -6.55 -2.48 -2.33
N GLU A 24 -7.05 -3.49 -1.60
CA GLU A 24 -6.78 -4.91 -1.90
C GLU A 24 -7.15 -5.25 -3.35
N GLN A 25 -8.31 -4.79 -3.81
CA GLN A 25 -8.80 -5.06 -5.17
C GLN A 25 -7.96 -4.32 -6.24
N ALA A 26 -7.63 -3.05 -6.03
CA ALA A 26 -6.78 -2.28 -6.93
C ALA A 26 -5.39 -2.91 -7.05
N LEU A 27 -4.84 -3.41 -5.95
CA LEU A 27 -3.56 -4.11 -5.92
C LEU A 27 -3.61 -5.42 -6.73
N GLN A 28 -4.66 -6.23 -6.54
CA GLN A 28 -4.87 -7.47 -7.32
C GLN A 28 -5.00 -7.20 -8.81
N ASN A 29 -5.72 -6.13 -9.19
CA ASN A 29 -5.94 -5.73 -10.57
C ASN A 29 -4.80 -4.92 -11.18
N ARG A 30 -3.71 -4.68 -10.43
CA ARG A 30 -2.55 -3.87 -10.84
C ARG A 30 -2.89 -2.44 -11.28
N GLN A 31 -3.93 -1.86 -10.69
CA GLN A 31 -4.41 -0.50 -10.98
C GLN A 31 -3.61 0.53 -10.17
N MET A 32 -2.37 0.78 -10.58
CA MET A 32 -1.40 1.59 -9.80
C MET A 32 -1.82 3.06 -9.62
N ASP A 33 -2.43 3.68 -10.63
CA ASP A 33 -2.91 5.07 -10.54
C ASP A 33 -4.04 5.21 -9.52
N THR A 34 -4.98 4.26 -9.53
CA THR A 34 -6.08 4.18 -8.56
C THR A 34 -5.56 3.91 -7.15
N LEU A 35 -4.54 3.06 -7.01
CA LEU A 35 -3.93 2.72 -5.73
C LEU A 35 -3.35 3.94 -5.02
N ALA A 36 -2.66 4.82 -5.76
CA ALA A 36 -2.09 6.05 -5.20
C ALA A 36 -3.16 6.98 -4.64
N SER A 37 -4.27 7.19 -5.37
CA SER A 37 -5.40 7.99 -4.91
C SER A 37 -6.05 7.39 -3.66
N LEU A 38 -6.33 6.08 -3.67
CA LEU A 38 -6.94 5.39 -2.54
C LEU A 38 -6.08 5.48 -1.27
N CYS A 39 -4.76 5.38 -1.40
CA CYS A 39 -3.84 5.55 -0.28
C CYS A 39 -3.83 6.99 0.27
N ALA A 40 -3.91 7.99 -0.59
CA ALA A 40 -3.99 9.39 -0.17
C ALA A 40 -5.30 9.66 0.60
N ASP A 41 -6.43 9.20 0.06
CA ASP A 41 -7.73 9.31 0.71
C ASP A 41 -7.76 8.56 2.05
N MET A 42 -7.09 7.41 2.15
CA MET A 42 -7.00 6.62 3.39
C MET A 42 -6.25 7.39 4.47
N ASN A 43 -5.16 8.08 4.11
CA ASN A 43 -4.40 8.87 5.07
C ASN A 43 -5.24 10.03 5.63
N ILE A 44 -6.02 10.72 4.79
CA ILE A 44 -6.93 11.78 5.23
C ILE A 44 -7.95 11.21 6.23
N LEU A 45 -8.60 10.10 5.87
CA LEU A 45 -9.60 9.45 6.72
C LEU A 45 -9.01 8.99 8.07
N GLN A 46 -7.78 8.49 8.08
CA GLN A 46 -7.09 8.09 9.32
C GLN A 46 -6.76 9.28 10.22
N GLU A 47 -6.38 10.43 9.66
CA GLU A 47 -6.16 11.65 10.47
C GLU A 47 -7.46 12.16 11.08
N GLU A 48 -8.57 12.13 10.33
CA GLU A 48 -9.89 12.53 10.83
C GLU A 48 -10.38 11.65 11.99
N ILE A 49 -10.01 10.37 12.01
CA ILE A 49 -10.43 9.43 13.05
C ILE A 49 -9.67 9.61 14.36
N LYS A 50 -8.40 9.99 14.33
CA LYS A 50 -7.60 10.16 15.57
C LYS A 50 -8.26 11.11 16.57
N GLY A 51 -8.88 12.18 16.08
CA GLY A 51 -9.62 13.12 16.93
C GLY A 51 -10.86 12.47 17.57
N ASN A 52 -11.59 11.66 16.81
CA ASN A 52 -12.78 10.97 17.29
C ASN A 52 -12.43 9.80 18.23
N ASP A 53 -11.35 9.08 17.97
CA ASP A 53 -10.87 7.99 18.84
C ASP A 53 -10.49 8.48 20.23
N ALA A 54 -9.86 9.66 20.33
CA ALA A 54 -9.55 10.28 21.62
C ALA A 54 -10.84 10.58 22.42
N ALA A 55 -11.82 11.23 21.78
CA ALA A 55 -13.11 11.51 22.41
C ALA A 55 -13.87 10.22 22.79
N MET A 56 -13.76 9.18 21.96
CA MET A 56 -14.42 7.91 22.16
C MET A 56 -13.82 7.12 23.33
N LEU A 57 -12.50 7.17 23.49
CA LEU A 57 -11.80 6.58 24.63
C LEU A 57 -12.20 7.27 25.94
N ASP A 58 -12.34 8.59 25.95
CA ASP A 58 -12.79 9.32 27.13
C ASP A 58 -14.24 8.99 27.49
N LEU A 59 -15.12 8.86 26.49
CA LEU A 59 -16.49 8.41 26.69
C LEU A 59 -16.56 7.00 27.31
N LEU A 60 -15.73 6.07 26.84
CA LEU A 60 -15.65 4.71 27.38
C LEU A 60 -15.13 4.65 28.83
N ARG A 61 -14.25 5.59 29.21
CA ARG A 61 -13.78 5.71 30.60
C ARG A 61 -14.88 6.20 31.53
N GLN A 62 -15.71 7.13 31.06
CA GLN A 62 -16.79 7.74 31.84
C GLN A 62 -18.03 6.84 31.94
N SER A 63 -18.29 6.01 30.93
CA SER A 63 -19.49 5.18 30.83
C SER A 63 -19.17 3.70 30.58
N PRO A 64 -18.80 2.92 31.62
CA PRO A 64 -18.48 1.50 31.49
C PRO A 64 -19.62 0.64 30.94
N ALA A 65 -20.87 1.10 31.07
CA ALA A 65 -22.05 0.43 30.52
C ALA A 65 -21.99 0.32 28.98
N LEU A 66 -21.32 1.25 28.29
CA LEU A 66 -21.14 1.22 26.85
C LEU A 66 -20.33 0.01 26.38
N LYS A 67 -19.53 -0.62 27.24
CA LYS A 67 -18.81 -1.86 26.89
C LYS A 67 -19.74 -3.03 26.53
N LYS A 68 -21.01 -2.98 26.96
CA LYS A 68 -22.03 -3.98 26.62
C LYS A 68 -22.90 -3.58 25.43
N ASP A 69 -22.73 -2.36 24.90
CA ASP A 69 -23.47 -1.87 23.73
C ASP A 69 -23.04 -2.66 22.48
N GLU A 70 -24.01 -3.11 21.69
CA GLU A 70 -23.75 -3.86 20.45
C GLU A 70 -22.97 -3.03 19.42
N ARG A 71 -23.14 -1.71 19.40
CA ARG A 71 -22.38 -0.81 18.52
C ARG A 71 -20.92 -0.75 18.88
N MET A 72 -20.60 -0.87 20.17
CA MET A 72 -19.21 -0.97 20.61
C MET A 72 -18.60 -2.30 20.18
N ARG A 73 -19.37 -3.39 20.23
CA ARG A 73 -18.91 -4.68 19.70
C ARG A 73 -18.67 -4.62 18.19
N GLU A 74 -19.55 -3.95 17.45
CA GLU A 74 -19.35 -3.73 16.02
C GLU A 74 -18.09 -2.91 15.76
N LEU A 75 -17.85 -1.83 16.50
CA LEU A 75 -16.64 -1.00 16.36
C LEU A 75 -15.37 -1.85 16.56
N VAL A 76 -15.34 -2.68 17.60
CA VAL A 76 -14.20 -3.60 17.85
C VAL A 76 -14.06 -4.63 16.73
N ALA A 77 -15.16 -5.19 16.23
CA ALA A 77 -15.12 -6.13 15.11
C ALA A 77 -14.59 -5.47 13.82
N LEU A 78 -14.93 -4.21 13.56
CA LEU A 78 -14.38 -3.43 12.45
C LEU A 78 -12.89 -3.18 12.63
N MET A 79 -12.43 -2.79 13.82
CA MET A 79 -11.01 -2.63 14.14
C MET A 79 -10.22 -3.92 13.89
N ASP A 80 -10.74 -5.07 14.32
CA ASP A 80 -10.11 -6.38 14.10
C ASP A 80 -10.06 -6.74 12.60
N LYS A 81 -11.14 -6.46 11.85
CA LYS A 81 -11.20 -6.65 10.40
C LYS A 81 -10.13 -5.81 9.69
N ILE A 82 -10.02 -4.53 10.07
CA ILE A 82 -9.05 -3.57 9.51
C ILE A 82 -7.62 -4.03 9.79
N ARG A 83 -7.33 -4.45 11.03
CA ARG A 83 -6.02 -5.02 11.38
C ARG A 83 -5.70 -6.22 10.50
N GLY A 84 -6.68 -7.11 10.27
CA GLY A 84 -6.54 -8.26 9.38
C GLY A 84 -6.21 -7.86 7.94
N GLN A 85 -6.95 -6.89 7.39
CA GLN A 85 -6.72 -6.33 6.05
C GLN A 85 -5.31 -5.72 5.93
N ASN A 86 -4.90 -4.91 6.91
CA ASN A 86 -3.60 -4.25 6.92
C ASN A 86 -2.45 -5.26 6.94
N ASN A 87 -2.55 -6.31 7.77
CA ASN A 87 -1.56 -7.39 7.80
C ASN A 87 -1.42 -8.08 6.44
N ARG A 88 -2.54 -8.40 5.78
CA ARG A 88 -2.53 -9.04 4.45
C ARG A 88 -1.92 -8.13 3.39
N LEU A 89 -2.34 -6.87 3.32
CA LEU A 89 -1.80 -5.89 2.38
C LEU A 89 -0.30 -5.69 2.56
N THR A 90 0.16 -5.60 3.80
CA THR A 90 1.59 -5.47 4.11
C THR A 90 2.40 -6.63 3.53
N VAL A 91 1.90 -7.86 3.66
CA VAL A 91 2.55 -9.05 3.08
C VAL A 91 2.53 -9.00 1.55
N GLN A 92 1.40 -8.66 0.93
CA GLN A 92 1.27 -8.56 -0.52
C GLN A 92 2.22 -7.50 -1.11
N LEU A 93 2.29 -6.33 -0.50
CA LEU A 93 3.18 -5.25 -0.90
C LEU A 93 4.66 -5.66 -0.80
N LYS A 94 5.05 -6.33 0.30
CA LYS A 94 6.42 -6.86 0.44
C LYS A 94 6.78 -7.83 -0.69
N ASN A 95 5.87 -8.70 -1.08
CA ASN A 95 6.09 -9.64 -2.18
C ASN A 95 6.24 -8.91 -3.52
N ILE A 96 5.38 -7.94 -3.81
CA ILE A 96 5.45 -7.13 -5.04
C ILE A 96 6.78 -6.38 -5.11
N MET A 97 7.19 -5.74 -4.01
CA MET A 97 8.48 -5.03 -3.93
C MET A 97 9.68 -5.97 -4.12
N ALA A 98 9.62 -7.19 -3.58
CA ALA A 98 10.69 -8.18 -3.75
C ALA A 98 10.86 -8.58 -5.24
N VAL A 99 9.74 -8.80 -5.94
CA VAL A 99 9.74 -9.10 -7.38
C VAL A 99 10.30 -7.92 -8.18
N GLN A 100 9.80 -6.70 -7.94
CA GLN A 100 10.27 -5.49 -8.62
C GLN A 100 11.78 -5.25 -8.39
N ARG A 101 12.28 -5.49 -7.17
CA ARG A 101 13.70 -5.37 -6.87
C ARG A 101 14.53 -6.38 -7.65
N SER A 102 14.06 -7.62 -7.77
CA SER A 102 14.73 -8.66 -8.56
C SER A 102 14.75 -8.30 -10.05
N GLU A 103 13.64 -7.79 -10.59
CA GLU A 103 13.55 -7.35 -11.98
C GLU A 103 14.49 -6.18 -12.27
N LEU A 104 14.54 -5.17 -11.39
CA LEU A 104 15.47 -4.05 -11.50
C LEU A 104 16.94 -4.50 -11.50
N GLN A 105 17.30 -5.45 -10.64
CA GLN A 105 18.65 -6.01 -10.61
C GLN A 105 19.02 -6.72 -11.92
N LYS A 106 18.09 -7.49 -12.49
CA LYS A 106 18.29 -8.16 -13.80
C LYS A 106 18.45 -7.14 -14.92
N LEU A 107 17.66 -6.07 -14.93
CA LEU A 107 17.78 -4.99 -15.91
C LEU A 107 19.11 -4.25 -15.78
N GLN A 108 19.58 -3.97 -14.56
CA GLN A 108 20.89 -3.37 -14.32
C GLN A 108 22.02 -4.27 -14.82
N GLN A 109 21.99 -5.57 -14.51
CA GLN A 109 22.96 -6.54 -15.02
C GLN A 109 22.94 -6.63 -16.55
N GLY A 110 21.75 -6.70 -17.17
CA GLY A 110 21.61 -6.68 -18.62
C GLY A 110 22.15 -5.40 -19.25
N SER A 111 21.89 -4.24 -18.65
CA SER A 111 22.45 -2.95 -19.07
C SER A 111 23.99 -2.93 -18.97
N THR A 112 24.56 -3.47 -17.89
CA THR A 112 26.01 -3.63 -17.74
C THR A 112 26.61 -4.55 -18.80
N VAL A 113 25.96 -5.68 -19.10
CA VAL A 113 26.40 -6.60 -20.16
C VAL A 113 26.35 -5.94 -21.53
N LEU A 114 25.29 -5.19 -21.84
CA LEU A 114 25.15 -4.45 -23.10
C LEU A 114 26.17 -3.31 -23.23
N GLN A 115 26.49 -2.61 -22.14
CA GLN A 115 27.54 -1.59 -22.12
C GLN A 115 28.94 -2.18 -22.29
N GLY A 116 29.17 -3.40 -21.80
CA GLY A 116 30.40 -4.16 -22.02
C GLY A 116 30.52 -4.70 -23.45
N TYR A 117 29.40 -4.83 -24.17
CA TYR A 117 29.34 -5.22 -25.58
C TYR A 117 29.69 -4.05 -26.49
N ARG A 118 30.96 -3.59 -26.45
CA ARG A 118 31.51 -2.77 -27.53
C ARG A 118 31.85 -3.72 -28.68
N PRO A 119 31.26 -3.57 -29.88
CA PRO A 119 31.73 -4.32 -31.03
C PRO A 119 33.20 -3.99 -31.22
N ALA A 120 34.05 -5.01 -31.25
CA ALA A 120 35.44 -4.83 -31.64
C ALA A 120 35.41 -4.14 -33.01
N SER A 121 35.89 -2.91 -33.07
CA SER A 121 36.03 -2.19 -34.32
C SER A 121 37.01 -2.97 -35.18
N ASP A 122 36.50 -3.64 -36.22
CA ASP A 122 37.26 -4.36 -37.23
C ASP A 122 38.38 -3.47 -37.78
N HIS A 123 39.57 -3.59 -37.19
CA HIS A 123 40.82 -3.08 -37.76
C HIS A 123 41.31 -4.08 -38.81
N THR A 124 40.52 -4.32 -39.85
CA THR A 124 40.95 -5.06 -41.04
C THR A 124 40.86 -4.15 -42.26
N GLY A 125 41.79 -3.21 -42.32
CA GLY A 125 41.98 -2.27 -43.43
C GLY A 125 43.45 -2.00 -43.72
N LYS A 126 44.35 -2.99 -43.56
CA LYS A 126 45.70 -2.89 -44.13
C LYS A 126 45.63 -3.19 -45.62
N ARG A 127 45.58 -2.13 -46.44
CA ARG A 127 45.85 -2.19 -47.89
C ARG A 127 47.21 -2.85 -48.10
N ILE A 128 47.22 -4.05 -48.70
CA ILE A 128 48.43 -4.63 -49.28
C ILE A 128 48.61 -3.92 -50.62
N SER A 129 49.45 -2.88 -50.67
CA SER A 129 49.96 -2.34 -51.92
C SER A 129 51.09 -3.25 -52.40
N VAL A 130 50.80 -4.06 -53.42
CA VAL A 130 51.80 -4.83 -54.17
C VAL A 130 52.47 -3.87 -55.14
N SER A 131 53.79 -3.69 -55.02
CA SER A 131 54.61 -2.98 -55.99
C SER A 131 55.05 -3.95 -57.07
N ASN A 132 54.75 -3.63 -58.34
CA ASN A 132 55.46 -4.12 -59.52
C ASN A 132 56.31 -2.98 -60.08
#